data_AF-A0A2M7CYM4-F1
#
_entry.id   AF-A0A2M7CYM4-F1
#
_cell.length_a   1.000
_cell.length_b   1.000
_cell.length_c   1.000
_cell.angle_alpha   90.00
_cell.angle_beta   90.00
_cell.angle_gamma   90.00
#
_symmetry.space_group_name_H-M   'P 1'
#
loop_
_entity.id
_entity.type
_entity.pdbx_description
1 polymer ?
#
loop_
_entity_poly.entity_id
_entity_poly.type
_entity_poly.pdbx_seq_one_letter_code
_entity_poly.pdbx_strand_id
1 'polypeptide(L)'
;MKLTLRSTAFPPAGAIPAVHTCQGQDRSPALSWSGVPVGTQSLVLIVDDPDAPDPQAPKMTYVHWVLYNLPATTTALPEAVEPRQLPHGTGEGLNDWKRTGYGGPCPPIGRHRYFHKLYALDCLLDLRGHPTKSEVEAAMAGHVLEHTELIGTYQKHP
;
A
#
# COMPACT_ATOMS: atom_id res chain seq x y z
N MET A 1 -19.26 1.96 -11.26
CA MET A 1 -18.11 1.20 -11.81
C MET A 1 -17.38 0.59 -10.63
N LYS A 2 -16.70 -0.55 -10.81
CA LYS A 2 -15.97 -1.23 -9.73
C LYS A 2 -14.61 -0.57 -9.51
N LEU A 3 -14.18 -0.42 -8.26
CA LEU A 3 -12.85 0.08 -7.93
C LEU A 3 -11.77 -0.92 -8.40
N THR A 4 -10.79 -0.44 -9.17
CA THR A 4 -9.67 -1.26 -9.65
C THR A 4 -8.33 -0.59 -9.36
N LEU A 5 -7.33 -1.39 -9.01
CA LEU A 5 -5.94 -0.96 -8.76
C LEU A 5 -5.00 -1.72 -9.69
N ARG A 6 -4.04 -1.02 -10.27
CA ARG A 6 -3.09 -1.54 -11.26
C ARG A 6 -1.71 -0.92 -11.06
N SER A 7 -0.69 -1.62 -11.56
CA SER A 7 0.67 -1.10 -11.70
C SER A 7 1.16 -1.32 -13.12
N THR A 8 1.97 -0.40 -13.63
CA THR A 8 2.73 -0.61 -14.88
C THR A 8 4.02 -1.39 -14.63
N ALA A 9 4.46 -1.53 -13.38
CA ALA A 9 5.70 -2.22 -13.04
C ALA A 9 5.56 -3.75 -13.03
N PHE A 10 4.37 -4.26 -12.67
CA PHE A 10 4.10 -5.70 -12.63
C PHE A 10 2.61 -6.01 -12.84
N PRO A 11 2.26 -7.15 -13.48
CA PRO A 11 0.88 -7.60 -13.58
C PRO A 11 0.40 -8.20 -12.24
N PRO A 12 -0.93 -8.36 -12.03
CA PRO A 12 -1.46 -9.05 -10.86
C PRO A 12 -0.84 -10.44 -10.66
N ALA A 13 -0.46 -10.74 -9.42
CA ALA A 13 0.30 -11.93 -8.99
C ALA A 13 1.68 -12.10 -9.68
N GLY A 14 2.14 -11.12 -10.45
CA GLY A 14 3.43 -11.11 -11.11
C GLY A 14 4.60 -10.85 -10.17
N ALA A 15 5.82 -11.00 -10.69
CA ALA A 15 7.03 -10.66 -9.94
C ALA A 15 7.22 -9.14 -9.89
N ILE A 16 7.44 -8.59 -8.70
CA ILE A 16 7.82 -7.20 -8.50
C ILE A 16 9.27 -7.01 -8.96
N PRO A 17 9.57 -6.07 -9.87
CA PRO A 17 10.93 -5.78 -10.30
C PRO A 17 11.86 -5.39 -9.14
N ALA A 18 13.12 -5.83 -9.20
CA ALA A 18 14.12 -5.60 -8.14
C ALA A 18 14.33 -4.12 -7.77
N VAL A 19 14.10 -3.18 -8.71
CA VAL A 19 14.19 -1.73 -8.44
C VAL A 19 13.27 -1.28 -7.29
N HIS A 20 12.15 -1.99 -7.06
CA HIS A 20 11.20 -1.71 -6.00
C HIS A 20 11.49 -2.47 -4.69
N THR A 21 12.61 -3.17 -4.59
CA THR A 21 12.92 -4.08 -3.46
C THR A 21 14.24 -3.70 -2.80
N CYS A 22 14.57 -4.37 -1.69
CA CYS A 22 15.83 -4.15 -1.00
C CYS A 22 17.07 -4.63 -1.79
N GLN A 23 16.89 -5.35 -2.90
CA GLN A 23 18.00 -5.70 -3.81
C GLN A 23 18.18 -4.69 -4.96
N GLY A 24 17.35 -3.65 -5.00
CA GLY A 24 17.48 -2.53 -5.93
C GLY A 24 17.49 -1.20 -5.19
N GLN A 25 16.62 -0.28 -5.61
CA GLN A 25 16.64 1.12 -5.18
C GLN A 25 15.54 1.45 -4.15
N ASP A 26 14.77 0.44 -3.73
CA ASP A 26 13.69 0.58 -2.76
C ASP A 26 12.61 1.60 -3.17
N ARG A 27 12.33 1.70 -4.47
CA ARG A 27 11.38 2.67 -5.03
C ARG A 27 9.95 2.15 -4.96
N SER A 28 9.00 2.94 -4.49
CA SER A 28 7.58 2.59 -4.58
C SER A 28 7.17 2.35 -6.05
N PRO A 29 6.39 1.30 -6.36
CA PRO A 29 5.94 1.06 -7.73
C PRO A 29 4.93 2.12 -8.16
N ALA A 30 4.87 2.42 -9.45
CA ALA A 30 3.79 3.22 -10.00
C ALA A 30 2.45 2.50 -9.78
N LEU A 31 1.47 3.19 -9.20
CA LEU A 31 0.13 2.67 -8.91
C LEU A 31 -0.90 3.57 -9.57
N SER A 32 -1.92 2.97 -10.18
CA SER A 32 -3.04 3.69 -10.78
C SER A 32 -4.34 2.98 -10.49
N TRP A 33 -5.40 3.74 -10.30
CA TRP A 33 -6.71 3.19 -9.99
C TRP A 33 -7.83 3.96 -10.67
N SER A 34 -8.96 3.30 -10.82
CA SER A 34 -10.14 3.85 -11.46
C SER A 34 -11.40 3.24 -10.85
N GLY A 35 -12.55 3.84 -11.13
CA GLY A 35 -13.83 3.38 -10.60
C GLY A 35 -14.02 3.71 -9.13
N VAL A 36 -13.44 4.82 -8.64
CA VAL A 36 -13.73 5.35 -7.29
C VAL A 36 -15.24 5.58 -7.16
N PRO A 37 -15.91 5.00 -6.15
CA PRO A 37 -17.36 5.09 -6.04
C PRO A 37 -17.83 6.52 -5.73
N VAL A 38 -19.07 6.83 -6.12
CA VAL A 38 -19.70 8.10 -5.74
C VAL A 38 -19.85 8.15 -4.22
N GLY A 39 -19.57 9.32 -3.63
CA GLY A 39 -19.60 9.51 -2.18
C GLY A 39 -18.24 9.30 -1.49
N THR A 40 -17.21 8.85 -2.21
CA THR A 40 -15.85 8.80 -1.65
C THR A 40 -15.35 10.20 -1.31
N GLN A 41 -14.96 10.40 -0.05
CA GLN A 41 -14.29 11.60 0.41
C GLN A 41 -12.78 11.43 0.44
N SER A 42 -12.29 10.22 0.76
CA SER A 42 -10.87 9.93 0.78
C SER A 42 -10.53 8.49 0.41
N LEU A 43 -9.26 8.27 0.07
CA LEU A 43 -8.70 6.97 -0.21
C LEU A 43 -7.62 6.60 0.83
N VAL A 44 -7.47 5.30 1.08
CA VAL A 44 -6.41 4.74 1.91
C VAL A 44 -5.66 3.69 1.12
N LEU A 45 -4.33 3.76 1.10
CA LEU A 45 -3.44 2.77 0.51
C LEU A 45 -2.63 2.10 1.63
N ILE A 46 -2.76 0.78 1.75
CA ILE A 46 -1.95 -0.04 2.66
C ILE A 46 -1.22 -1.08 1.82
N VAL A 47 0.09 -1.20 2.02
CA VAL A 47 0.91 -2.27 1.46
C VAL A 47 1.40 -3.16 2.60
N ASP A 48 1.09 -4.45 2.54
CA ASP A 48 1.51 -5.40 3.55
C ASP A 48 1.87 -6.79 2.99
N ASP A 49 2.60 -7.56 3.78
CA ASP A 49 3.11 -8.90 3.48
C ASP A 49 2.63 -9.87 4.57
N PRO A 50 1.59 -10.68 4.32
CA PRO A 50 1.09 -11.67 5.27
C PRO A 50 1.96 -12.93 5.34
N ASP A 51 2.98 -13.05 4.49
CA ASP A 51 3.84 -14.23 4.38
C ASP A 51 5.09 -14.10 5.27
N ALA A 52 5.25 -13.00 6.01
CA ALA A 52 6.43 -12.76 6.83
C ALA A 52 6.50 -13.63 8.11
N PRO A 53 7.71 -14.09 8.52
CA PRO A 53 8.98 -14.04 7.79
C PRO A 53 9.18 -15.24 6.83
N ASP A 54 8.30 -16.24 6.89
CA ASP A 54 8.37 -17.47 6.09
C ASP A 54 6.98 -17.75 5.50
N PRO A 55 6.83 -17.84 4.17
CA PRO A 55 5.54 -18.12 3.55
C PRO A 55 4.96 -19.49 3.95
N GLN A 56 5.78 -20.42 4.42
CA GLN A 56 5.34 -21.73 4.91
C GLN A 56 4.98 -21.73 6.39
N ALA A 57 5.44 -20.74 7.15
CA ALA A 57 5.20 -20.61 8.58
C ALA A 57 5.08 -19.12 9.00
N PRO A 58 4.07 -18.40 8.48
CA PRO A 58 3.92 -16.97 8.72
C PRO A 58 3.66 -16.69 10.19
N LYS A 59 4.27 -15.61 10.71
CA LYS A 59 4.17 -15.21 12.12
C LYS A 59 3.50 -13.86 12.31
N MET A 60 3.55 -13.00 11.30
CA MET A 60 2.99 -11.66 11.34
C MET A 60 2.69 -11.15 9.94
N THR A 61 1.79 -10.18 9.85
CA THR A 61 1.67 -9.35 8.65
C THR A 61 2.66 -8.20 8.77
N TYR A 62 3.60 -8.11 7.83
CA TYR A 62 4.60 -7.06 7.80
C TYR A 62 4.10 -5.86 6.99
N VAL A 63 4.07 -4.67 7.58
CA VAL A 63 3.56 -3.46 6.95
C VAL A 63 4.68 -2.74 6.20
N HIS A 64 4.47 -2.55 4.91
CA HIS A 64 5.43 -1.93 3.99
C HIS A 64 5.14 -0.46 3.69
N TRP A 65 3.86 -0.06 3.67
CA TRP A 65 3.49 1.31 3.40
C TRP A 65 2.06 1.61 3.86
N VAL A 66 1.83 2.82 4.38
CA VAL A 66 0.50 3.28 4.83
C VAL A 66 0.33 4.74 4.42
N LEU A 67 -0.64 5.00 3.57
CA LEU A 67 -1.12 6.34 3.23
C LEU A 67 -2.62 6.42 3.50
N TYR A 68 -3.07 7.52 4.09
CA TYR A 68 -4.48 7.77 4.37
C TYR A 68 -4.86 9.20 3.98
N ASN A 69 -6.16 9.48 3.90
CA ASN A 69 -6.68 10.78 3.47
C ASN A 69 -6.19 11.24 2.09
N LEU A 70 -5.82 10.30 1.20
CA LEU A 70 -5.58 10.62 -0.21
C LEU A 70 -6.87 11.25 -0.78
N PRO A 71 -6.82 12.40 -1.47
CA PRO A 71 -8.00 13.01 -2.06
C PRO A 71 -8.71 12.04 -3.00
N ALA A 72 -10.05 11.99 -2.95
CA ALA A 72 -10.86 11.11 -3.79
C ALA A 72 -10.64 11.31 -5.31
N THR A 73 -10.15 12.48 -5.71
CA THR A 73 -9.81 12.83 -7.10
C THR A 73 -8.44 12.29 -7.54
N THR A 74 -7.61 11.82 -6.61
CA THR A 74 -6.34 11.17 -6.92
C THR A 74 -6.64 9.87 -7.65
N THR A 75 -5.97 9.62 -8.77
CA THR A 75 -6.15 8.42 -9.60
C THR A 75 -4.86 7.62 -9.79
N ALA A 76 -3.71 8.15 -9.35
CA ALA A 76 -2.44 7.48 -9.45
C ALA A 76 -1.40 8.05 -8.48
N LEU A 77 -0.38 7.24 -8.21
CA LEU A 77 0.89 7.63 -7.61
C LEU A 77 2.01 7.22 -8.57
N PRO A 78 2.94 8.13 -8.92
CA PRO A 78 4.07 7.78 -9.76
C PRO A 78 5.03 6.85 -9.02
N GLU A 79 5.90 6.17 -9.77
CA GLU A 79 7.03 5.44 -9.19
C GLU A 79 7.88 6.40 -8.34
N ALA A 80 8.37 5.91 -7.20
CA ALA A 80 9.25 6.64 -6.30
C ALA A 80 8.67 7.99 -5.85
N VAL A 81 7.34 8.07 -5.68
CA VAL A 81 6.70 9.28 -5.15
C VAL A 81 7.29 9.66 -3.80
N GLU A 82 7.84 10.86 -3.71
CA GLU A 82 8.40 11.39 -2.47
C GLU A 82 7.28 12.01 -1.61
N PRO A 83 7.45 12.10 -0.27
CA PRO A 83 6.45 12.70 0.61
C PRO A 83 5.96 14.08 0.16
N ARG A 84 6.87 14.93 -0.33
CA ARG A 84 6.55 16.28 -0.83
C ARG A 84 5.73 16.31 -2.13
N GLN A 85 5.65 15.17 -2.83
CA GLN A 85 4.92 15.01 -4.09
C GLN A 85 3.58 14.33 -3.89
N LEU A 86 3.30 13.82 -2.68
CA LEU A 86 2.00 13.25 -2.37
C LEU A 86 0.91 14.32 -2.52
N PRO A 87 -0.31 13.95 -2.95
CA PRO A 87 -1.43 14.86 -3.02
C PRO A 87 -1.65 15.58 -1.68
N HIS A 88 -1.95 16.88 -1.74
CA HIS A 88 -2.18 17.68 -0.54
C HIS A 88 -3.30 17.07 0.31
N GLY A 89 -3.07 16.94 1.62
CA GLY A 89 -4.00 16.30 2.57
C GLY A 89 -3.70 14.83 2.85
N THR A 90 -2.80 14.21 2.08
CA THR A 90 -2.35 12.83 2.34
C THR A 90 -1.59 12.76 3.67
N GLY A 91 -2.06 11.90 4.57
CA GLY A 91 -1.35 11.49 5.77
C GLY A 91 -0.50 10.25 5.53
N GLU A 92 0.63 10.16 6.23
CA GLU A 92 1.52 9.00 6.22
C GLU A 92 1.48 8.27 7.56
N GLY A 93 1.28 6.96 7.51
CA GLY A 93 1.35 6.08 8.68
C GLY A 93 2.72 5.42 8.86
N LEU A 94 2.93 4.81 10.03
CA LEU A 94 4.14 4.03 10.31
C LEU A 94 4.08 2.65 9.66
N ASN A 95 5.17 2.28 8.99
CA ASN A 95 5.47 0.91 8.58
C ASN A 95 6.18 0.14 9.71
N ASP A 96 6.48 -1.14 9.51
CA ASP A 96 7.09 -1.97 10.55
C ASP A 96 8.57 -1.66 10.84
N TRP A 97 9.21 -0.85 10.00
CA TRP A 97 10.50 -0.21 10.31
C TRP A 97 10.38 1.04 11.19
N LYS A 98 9.17 1.34 11.70
CA LYS A 98 8.88 2.50 12.57
C LYS A 98 9.21 3.84 11.93
N ARG A 99 9.02 3.93 10.61
CA ARG A 99 9.14 5.16 9.82
C ARG A 99 7.94 5.31 8.87
N THR A 100 7.75 6.50 8.33
CA THR A 100 6.83 6.74 7.21
C THR A 100 7.47 6.35 5.88
N GLY A 101 6.69 6.46 4.80
CA GLY A 101 7.13 6.12 3.45
C GLY A 101 7.13 4.62 3.16
N TYR A 102 7.43 4.32 1.90
CA TYR A 102 7.53 2.96 1.38
C TYR A 102 8.81 2.28 1.88
N GLY A 103 8.70 1.02 2.26
CA GLY A 103 9.83 0.09 2.31
C GLY A 103 9.49 -1.12 1.46
N GLY A 104 10.38 -1.50 0.55
CA GLY A 104 10.14 -2.53 -0.45
C GLY A 104 10.26 -3.96 0.06
N PRO A 105 9.87 -4.94 -0.78
CA PRO A 105 10.09 -6.36 -0.52
C PRO A 105 11.53 -6.68 -0.09
N CYS A 106 11.66 -7.42 1.01
CA CYS A 106 12.96 -7.95 1.42
C CYS A 106 12.82 -9.32 2.11
N PRO A 107 12.16 -10.29 1.47
CA PRO A 107 11.84 -11.56 2.11
C PRO A 107 13.14 -12.28 2.47
N PRO A 108 13.26 -12.83 3.69
CA PRO A 108 14.46 -13.54 4.09
C PRO A 108 14.55 -14.90 3.40
N ILE A 109 13.42 -15.58 3.20
CA ILE A 109 13.33 -16.88 2.55
C ILE A 109 12.09 -16.99 1.68
N GLY A 110 12.15 -17.82 0.64
CA GLY A 110 11.00 -18.13 -0.21
C GLY A 110 10.44 -16.94 -0.98
N ARG A 111 9.27 -17.16 -1.56
CA ARG A 111 8.51 -16.16 -2.30
C ARG A 111 7.37 -15.63 -1.44
N HIS A 112 7.37 -14.33 -1.20
CA HIS A 112 6.32 -13.64 -0.46
C HIS A 112 5.37 -12.93 -1.42
N ARG A 113 4.16 -12.65 -0.93
CA ARG A 113 3.12 -11.86 -1.58
C ARG A 113 2.99 -10.52 -0.88
N TYR A 114 2.95 -9.46 -1.68
CA TYR A 114 2.80 -8.08 -1.23
C TYR A 114 1.46 -7.55 -1.72
N PHE A 115 0.55 -7.32 -0.78
CA PHE A 115 -0.80 -6.88 -1.06
C PHE A 115 -0.83 -5.36 -1.04
N HIS A 116 -1.08 -4.75 -2.19
CA HIS A 116 -1.36 -3.32 -2.30
C HIS A 116 -2.88 -3.16 -2.23
N LYS A 117 -3.40 -2.67 -1.11
CA LYS A 117 -4.83 -2.56 -0.82
C LYS A 117 -5.25 -1.11 -0.90
N LEU A 118 -6.27 -0.83 -1.70
CA LEU A 118 -6.83 0.51 -1.84
C LEU A 118 -8.28 0.49 -1.35
N TYR A 119 -8.60 1.39 -0.44
CA TYR A 119 -9.92 1.55 0.16
C TYR A 119 -10.49 2.91 -0.19
N ALA A 120 -11.78 2.95 -0.49
CA ALA A 120 -12.54 4.18 -0.68
C ALA A 120 -13.43 4.42 0.53
N LEU A 121 -13.27 5.59 1.16
CA LEU A 121 -13.98 5.95 2.39
C LEU A 121 -14.99 7.07 2.16
N ASP A 122 -16.09 7.03 2.89
CA ASP A 122 -17.11 8.09 2.91
C ASP A 122 -16.75 9.28 3.81
N CYS A 123 -15.56 9.28 4.41
CA CYS A 123 -15.10 10.30 5.35
C CYS A 123 -13.59 10.59 5.20
N LEU A 124 -13.11 11.61 5.92
CA LEU A 124 -11.69 11.78 6.24
C LEU A 124 -11.42 11.17 7.61
N LEU A 125 -10.28 10.50 7.77
CA LEU A 125 -9.85 9.95 9.05
C LEU A 125 -9.23 11.06 9.92
N ASP A 126 -9.76 11.25 11.13
CA ASP A 126 -9.19 12.14 12.15
C ASP A 126 -8.09 11.41 12.93
N LEU A 127 -6.90 11.37 12.34
CA LEU A 127 -5.71 10.72 12.91
C LEU A 127 -4.59 11.74 13.09
N ARG A 128 -3.91 11.68 14.24
CA ARG A 128 -2.80 12.58 14.58
C ARG A 128 -1.44 11.88 14.42
N GLY A 129 -0.44 12.63 13.97
CA GLY A 129 0.93 12.13 13.83
C GLY A 129 1.06 11.08 12.73
N HIS A 130 1.73 9.98 13.05
CA HIS A 130 1.96 8.86 12.13
C HIS A 130 1.31 7.59 12.70
N PRO A 131 0.02 7.34 12.42
CA PRO A 131 -0.68 6.18 12.94
C PRO A 131 -0.12 4.89 12.35
N THR A 132 -0.21 3.81 13.10
CA THR A 132 0.05 2.45 12.61
C THR A 132 -1.08 1.98 11.68
N LYS A 133 -0.81 0.94 10.89
CA LYS A 133 -1.84 0.26 10.09
C LYS A 133 -3.10 -0.08 10.91
N SER A 134 -2.92 -0.61 12.13
CA SER A 134 -4.03 -1.02 13.00
C SER A 134 -4.92 0.16 13.40
N GLU A 135 -4.32 1.31 13.72
CA GLU A 135 -5.07 2.54 14.05
C GLU A 135 -5.82 3.09 12.84
N VAL A 136 -5.21 3.01 11.64
CA VAL A 136 -5.87 3.39 10.38
C VAL A 136 -7.06 2.47 10.10
N GLU A 137 -6.87 1.15 10.19
CA GLU A 137 -7.94 0.16 9.99
C GLU A 137 -9.07 0.32 11.01
N ALA A 138 -8.76 0.61 12.27
CA ALA A 138 -9.75 0.90 13.30
C ALA A 138 -10.56 2.17 12.96
N ALA A 139 -9.91 3.23 12.48
CA ALA A 139 -10.58 4.46 12.06
C ALA A 139 -11.42 4.29 10.78
N MET A 140 -11.06 3.33 9.92
CA MET A 140 -11.83 2.99 8.71
C MET A 140 -13.11 2.21 8.99
N ALA A 141 -13.23 1.58 10.17
CA ALA A 141 -14.33 0.69 10.48
C ALA A 141 -15.69 1.40 10.36
N GLY A 142 -16.57 0.88 9.51
CA GLY A 142 -17.88 1.47 9.22
C GLY A 142 -17.91 2.52 8.11
N HIS A 143 -16.75 2.93 7.58
CA HIS A 143 -16.63 4.00 6.58
C HIS A 143 -16.19 3.53 5.18
N VAL A 144 -15.85 2.24 5.03
CA VAL A 144 -15.41 1.68 3.74
C VAL A 144 -16.60 1.50 2.80
N LEU A 145 -16.60 2.26 1.70
CA LEU A 145 -17.57 2.13 0.62
C LEU A 145 -17.23 0.97 -0.33
N GLU A 146 -15.94 0.85 -0.67
CA GLU A 146 -15.42 -0.21 -1.54
C GLU A 146 -13.92 -0.40 -1.29
N HIS A 147 -13.39 -1.57 -1.63
CA HIS A 147 -11.95 -1.81 -1.63
C HIS A 147 -11.53 -2.70 -2.80
N THR A 148 -10.26 -2.64 -3.14
CA THR A 148 -9.63 -3.45 -4.19
C THR A 148 -8.19 -3.76 -3.79
N GLU A 149 -7.59 -4.76 -4.44
CA GLU A 149 -6.20 -5.13 -4.17
C GLU A 149 -5.43 -5.50 -5.43
N LEU A 150 -4.13 -5.23 -5.40
CA LEU A 150 -3.14 -5.68 -6.36
C LEU A 150 -2.05 -6.45 -5.62
N ILE A 151 -1.91 -7.72 -5.94
CA ILE A 151 -0.88 -8.59 -5.34
C ILE A 151 0.33 -8.62 -6.27
N GLY A 152 1.51 -8.31 -5.74
CA GLY A 152 2.79 -8.59 -6.38
C GLY A 152 3.55 -9.65 -5.59
N THR A 153 4.51 -10.33 -6.21
CA THR A 153 5.34 -11.35 -5.53
C THR A 153 6.81 -11.01 -5.63
N TYR A 154 7.59 -11.37 -4.61
CA TYR A 154 9.04 -11.27 -4.68
C TYR A 154 9.70 -12.42 -3.94
N GLN A 155 10.83 -12.85 -4.48
CA GLN A 155 11.75 -13.79 -3.86
C GLN A 155 13.16 -13.24 -4.12
N LYS A 156 14.00 -13.25 -3.09
CA LYS A 156 15.40 -12.84 -3.28
C LYS A 156 16.11 -13.76 -4.25
N HIS A 157 16.91 -13.16 -5.13
CA HIS A 157 17.84 -13.87 -5.99
C HIS A 157 19.25 -13.82 -5.37
N PRO A 158 20.00 -14.92 -5.39
CA PRO A 158 21.38 -14.94 -4.91
C PRO A 158 22.33 -14.08 -5.75
#